data_AF-A0A0H4VP55-F1
#
_entry.id   AF-A0A0H4VP55-F1
#
_cell.length_a   1.000
_cell.length_b   1.000
_cell.length_c   1.000
_cell.angle_alpha   90.00
_cell.angle_beta   90.00
_cell.angle_gamma   90.00
#
_symmetry.space_group_name_H-M   'P 1'
#
loop_
_entity.id
_entity.type
_entity.pdbx_description
1 polymer ?
#
loop_
_entity_poly.entity_id
_entity_poly.type
_entity_poly.pdbx_seq_one_letter_code
_entity_poly.pdbx_strand_id
1 'polypeptide(L)'
;MTKHTLYLLCLALGFFIWGCEPEKLERGKEMAVEAERHKVKRIMPEDMEKQARAAGDTITKLVEGAFLQLAESQPKEQALFVAQPDKLPTVNAILKRYNATLERVTFASATEARTFFPTKTSSLKSEAPGTRIKLTPQATFQYQRPIVIRRRNCASCDEPSLLDFTAQELDKLRVFSAQGQPDGYEEEQLRGAWLISFPKEKIIEQITLKTKPSRRGKLFASAADSTAKPTKD
;
A
#
# COMPACT_ATOMS: atom_id res chain seq x y z
N MET A 1 19.10 42.89 62.71
CA MET A 1 18.18 42.91 61.55
C MET A 1 16.95 42.11 61.93
N THR A 2 15.81 42.78 61.97
CA THR A 2 14.55 42.32 62.57
C THR A 2 13.89 41.22 61.74
N LYS A 3 13.37 40.16 62.39
CA LYS A 3 12.66 39.03 61.76
C LYS A 3 11.53 39.47 60.80
N HIS A 4 10.97 40.66 61.02
CA HIS A 4 9.97 41.28 60.15
C HIS A 4 10.48 41.64 58.75
N THR A 5 11.75 42.02 58.59
CA THR A 5 12.32 42.41 57.30
C THR A 5 12.50 41.19 56.38
N LEU A 6 12.81 40.03 56.96
CA LEU A 6 12.91 38.76 56.23
C LEU A 6 11.53 38.28 55.75
N TYR A 7 10.50 38.43 56.60
CA TYR A 7 9.13 38.04 56.26
C TYR A 7 8.55 38.89 55.12
N LEU A 8 8.80 40.21 55.13
CA LEU A 8 8.39 41.11 54.05
C LEU A 8 9.12 40.80 52.73
N LEU A 9 10.40 40.44 52.79
CA LEU A 9 11.16 40.08 51.60
C LEU A 9 10.66 38.76 50.99
N CYS A 10 10.37 37.74 51.80
CA CYS A 10 9.79 36.49 51.32
C CYS A 10 8.38 36.67 50.75
N LEU A 11 7.56 37.53 51.34
CA LEU A 11 6.21 37.81 50.87
C LEU A 11 6.22 38.60 49.55
N ALA A 12 7.15 39.55 49.40
CA ALA A 12 7.38 40.25 48.14
C ALA A 12 7.90 39.29 47.06
N LEU A 13 8.82 38.37 47.38
CA LEU A 13 9.33 37.39 46.43
C LEU A 13 8.23 36.43 45.97
N GLY A 14 7.32 36.02 46.86
CA GLY A 14 6.18 35.16 46.52
C GLY A 14 5.20 35.79 45.51
N PHE A 15 4.99 37.10 45.58
CA PHE A 15 4.13 37.83 44.64
C PHE A 15 4.71 37.89 43.22
N PHE A 16 6.04 37.92 43.07
CA PHE A 16 6.66 37.92 41.74
C PHE A 16 6.54 36.58 41.00
N ILE A 17 6.31 35.48 41.70
CA ILE A 17 6.17 34.14 41.08
C ILE A 17 4.73 33.91 40.55
N TRP A 18 3.74 34.64 41.07
CA TRP A 18 2.34 34.53 40.65
C TRP A 18 1.95 35.43 39.47
N GLY A 19 2.79 36.38 39.08
CA GLY A 19 2.51 37.31 37.97
C GLY A 19 2.97 36.84 36.58
N CYS A 20 3.61 35.68 36.48
CA CYS A 20 4.11 35.15 35.21
C CYS A 20 3.21 34.01 34.73
N GLU A 21 1.96 34.32 34.37
CA GLU A 21 1.14 33.37 33.61
C GLU A 21 1.73 33.31 32.19
N PRO A 22 2.25 32.14 31.75
CA PRO A 22 2.78 32.03 30.41
C PRO A 22 1.66 32.28 29.41
N GLU A 23 1.87 33.29 28.56
CA GLU A 23 0.94 33.68 27.52
C GLU A 23 0.51 32.44 26.73
N LYS A 24 -0.81 32.17 26.70
CA LYS A 24 -1.35 31.01 26.01
C LYS A 24 -1.11 31.18 24.51
N LEU A 25 -0.11 30.48 23.98
CA LEU A 25 0.15 30.37 22.54
C LEU A 25 -1.15 29.94 21.83
N GLU A 26 -1.80 30.87 21.13
CA GLU A 26 -3.07 30.66 20.42
C GLU A 26 -3.05 29.47 19.44
N ARG A 27 -1.85 29.00 19.05
CA ARG A 27 -1.61 27.92 18.10
C ARG A 27 -0.73 26.79 18.64
N GLY A 28 -0.66 26.56 19.95
CA GLY A 28 0.19 25.53 20.55
C GLY A 28 0.01 24.12 19.94
N LYS A 29 -1.21 23.75 19.57
CA LYS A 29 -1.50 22.48 18.86
C LYS A 29 -0.93 22.45 17.44
N GLU A 30 -1.00 23.55 16.71
CA GLU A 30 -0.44 23.64 15.36
C GLU A 30 1.08 23.64 15.39
N MET A 31 1.69 24.30 16.39
CA MET A 31 3.13 24.28 16.59
C MET A 31 3.65 22.91 17.00
N ALA A 32 2.91 22.15 17.84
CA ALA A 32 3.26 20.77 18.17
C ALA A 32 3.21 19.87 16.92
N VAL A 33 2.17 20.00 16.10
CA VAL A 33 2.05 19.27 14.84
C VAL A 33 3.16 19.67 13.85
N GLU A 34 3.56 20.94 13.79
CA GLU A 34 4.70 21.38 12.98
C GLU A 34 6.04 20.87 13.51
N ALA A 35 6.25 20.87 14.83
CA ALA A 35 7.45 20.33 15.45
C ALA A 35 7.60 18.81 15.18
N GLU A 36 6.49 18.06 15.23
CA GLU A 36 6.48 16.65 14.84
C GLU A 36 6.78 16.43 13.35
N ARG A 37 6.37 17.36 12.47
CA ARG A 37 6.68 17.31 11.03
C ARG A 37 8.15 17.59 10.73
N HIS A 38 8.80 18.42 11.52
CA HIS A 38 10.22 18.77 11.36
C HIS A 38 11.17 17.82 12.10
N LYS A 39 10.64 16.84 12.84
CA LYS A 39 11.47 15.81 13.48
C LYS A 39 12.06 14.91 12.41
N VAL A 40 13.40 14.94 12.28
CA VAL A 40 14.15 14.06 11.38
C VAL A 40 13.88 12.61 11.77
N LYS A 41 13.03 11.91 11.00
CA LYS A 41 12.77 10.49 11.17
C LYS A 41 13.89 9.71 10.50
N ARG A 42 14.66 8.97 11.30
CA ARG A 42 15.63 8.00 10.76
C ARG A 42 14.83 6.82 10.19
N ILE A 43 14.93 6.58 8.90
CA ILE A 43 14.23 5.48 8.22
C ILE A 43 15.00 4.19 8.46
N MET A 44 14.38 3.21 9.14
CA MET A 44 15.00 1.91 9.37
C MET A 44 14.81 1.00 8.14
N PRO A 45 15.69 0.01 7.92
CA PRO A 45 15.49 -1.03 6.90
C PRO A 45 14.13 -1.72 7.03
N GLU A 46 13.71 -2.03 8.26
CA GLU A 46 12.41 -2.63 8.56
C GLU A 46 11.23 -1.75 8.13
N ASP A 47 11.34 -0.43 8.30
CA ASP A 47 10.32 0.51 7.85
C ASP A 47 10.18 0.50 6.32
N MET A 48 11.32 0.41 5.62
CA MET A 48 11.33 0.32 4.15
C MET A 48 10.71 -0.99 3.68
N GLU A 49 11.05 -2.13 4.30
CA GLU A 49 10.45 -3.41 3.97
C GLU A 49 8.94 -3.44 4.24
N LYS A 50 8.50 -2.88 5.37
CA LYS A 50 7.07 -2.77 5.71
C LYS A 50 6.33 -1.89 4.71
N GLN A 51 6.90 -0.76 4.33
CA GLN A 51 6.30 0.13 3.33
C GLN A 51 6.31 -0.50 1.93
N ALA A 52 7.39 -1.20 1.55
CA ALA A 52 7.48 -1.97 0.31
C ALA A 52 6.39 -3.05 0.25
N ARG A 53 6.19 -3.80 1.34
CA ARG A 53 5.11 -4.79 1.45
C ARG A 53 3.74 -4.14 1.25
N ALA A 54 3.46 -3.05 1.96
CA ALA A 54 2.20 -2.34 1.84
C ALA A 54 1.97 -1.78 0.43
N ALA A 55 3.01 -1.27 -0.22
CA ALA A 55 2.95 -0.79 -1.59
C ALA A 55 2.62 -1.93 -2.57
N GLY A 56 3.33 -3.06 -2.49
CA GLY A 56 3.06 -4.22 -3.33
C GLY A 56 1.67 -4.81 -3.10
N ASP A 57 1.23 -4.95 -1.85
CA ASP A 57 -0.13 -5.41 -1.53
C ASP A 57 -1.20 -4.49 -2.14
N THR A 58 -0.97 -3.18 -2.08
CA THR A 58 -1.86 -2.19 -2.69
C THR A 58 -1.89 -2.32 -4.20
N ILE A 59 -0.73 -2.42 -4.86
CA ILE A 59 -0.64 -2.59 -6.31
C ILE A 59 -1.37 -3.87 -6.72
N THR A 60 -1.08 -5.01 -6.11
CA THR A 60 -1.74 -6.27 -6.46
C THR A 60 -3.25 -6.19 -6.28
N LYS A 61 -3.73 -5.63 -5.17
CA LYS A 61 -5.18 -5.46 -4.94
C LYS A 61 -5.83 -4.59 -6.01
N LEU A 62 -5.18 -3.50 -6.41
CA LEU A 62 -5.69 -2.61 -7.45
C LEU A 62 -5.67 -3.26 -8.84
N VAL A 63 -4.64 -4.05 -9.15
CA VAL A 63 -4.54 -4.78 -10.42
C VAL A 63 -5.58 -5.89 -10.51
N GLU A 64 -5.72 -6.72 -9.47
CA GLU A 64 -6.76 -7.76 -9.39
C GLU A 64 -8.16 -7.15 -9.41
N GLY A 65 -8.38 -6.04 -8.70
CA GLY A 65 -9.65 -5.30 -8.70
C GLY A 65 -9.99 -4.70 -10.06
N ALA A 66 -9.01 -4.07 -10.72
CA ALA A 66 -9.18 -3.55 -12.08
C ALA A 66 -9.58 -4.68 -13.03
N PHE A 67 -8.92 -5.83 -12.94
CA PHE A 67 -9.29 -7.00 -13.74
C PHE A 67 -10.74 -7.45 -13.50
N LEU A 68 -11.17 -7.56 -12.25
CA LEU A 68 -12.53 -7.97 -11.92
C LEU A 68 -13.58 -7.01 -12.51
N GLN A 69 -13.28 -5.71 -12.53
CA GLN A 69 -14.13 -4.71 -13.18
C GLN A 69 -14.16 -4.89 -14.70
N LEU A 70 -13.01 -5.17 -15.34
CA LEU A 70 -12.93 -5.44 -16.77
C LEU A 70 -13.65 -6.73 -17.19
N ALA A 71 -13.64 -7.73 -16.30
CA ALA A 71 -14.32 -9.01 -16.50
C ALA A 71 -15.82 -8.85 -16.78
N GLU A 72 -16.43 -7.76 -16.34
CA GLU A 72 -17.87 -7.52 -16.46
C GLU A 72 -18.25 -6.78 -17.75
N SER A 73 -17.34 -6.03 -18.36
CA SER A 73 -17.71 -5.05 -19.39
C SER A 73 -16.96 -5.16 -20.73
N GLN A 74 -15.75 -5.71 -20.79
CA GLN A 74 -14.89 -5.56 -21.99
C GLN A 74 -14.04 -6.80 -22.33
N PRO A 75 -14.44 -7.66 -23.29
CA PRO A 75 -13.71 -8.89 -23.61
C PRO A 75 -12.31 -8.65 -24.21
N LYS A 76 -12.12 -7.57 -25.00
CA LYS A 76 -10.81 -7.21 -25.57
C LYS A 76 -9.78 -6.87 -24.48
N GLU A 77 -10.20 -6.15 -23.45
CA GLU A 77 -9.32 -5.77 -22.34
C GLU A 77 -9.02 -6.95 -21.42
N GLN A 78 -9.94 -7.91 -21.29
CA GLN A 78 -9.68 -9.16 -20.57
C GLN A 78 -8.61 -10.00 -21.27
N ALA A 79 -8.67 -10.12 -22.60
CA ALA A 79 -7.62 -10.79 -23.38
C ALA A 79 -6.27 -10.08 -23.22
N LEU A 80 -6.26 -8.75 -23.18
CA LEU A 80 -5.04 -7.98 -22.93
C LEU A 80 -4.50 -8.19 -21.51
N PHE A 81 -5.36 -8.30 -20.49
CA PHE A 81 -4.93 -8.64 -19.12
C PHE A 81 -4.23 -9.99 -19.08
N VAL A 82 -4.81 -10.97 -19.76
CA VAL A 82 -4.29 -12.33 -19.86
C VAL A 82 -2.95 -12.34 -20.61
N ALA A 83 -2.80 -11.61 -21.70
CA ALA A 83 -1.55 -11.60 -22.46
C ALA A 83 -0.45 -10.74 -21.79
N GLN A 84 -0.77 -9.49 -21.42
CA GLN A 84 0.17 -8.46 -20.99
C GLN A 84 -0.50 -7.46 -20.02
N PRO A 85 -0.57 -7.77 -18.71
CA PRO A 85 -1.32 -6.95 -17.74
C PRO A 85 -0.77 -5.52 -17.62
N ASP A 86 0.53 -5.30 -17.84
CA ASP A 86 1.20 -4.00 -17.80
C ASP A 86 0.79 -3.03 -18.93
N LYS A 87 0.23 -3.56 -20.02
CA LYS A 87 -0.26 -2.77 -21.17
C LYS A 87 -1.64 -2.18 -20.96
N LEU A 88 -2.39 -2.68 -19.98
CA LEU A 88 -3.69 -2.10 -19.67
C LEU A 88 -3.51 -0.68 -19.11
N PRO A 89 -4.25 0.33 -19.63
CA PRO A 89 -4.08 1.71 -19.20
C PRO A 89 -4.22 1.89 -17.69
N THR A 90 -5.21 1.22 -17.08
CA THR A 90 -5.45 1.27 -15.63
C THR A 90 -4.28 0.69 -14.83
N VAL A 91 -3.77 -0.48 -15.23
CA VAL A 91 -2.62 -1.13 -14.59
C VAL A 91 -1.37 -0.29 -14.77
N ASN A 92 -1.13 0.21 -15.98
CA ASN A 92 0.00 1.07 -16.29
C ASN A 92 0.00 2.36 -15.45
N ALA A 93 -1.17 2.98 -15.26
CA ALA A 93 -1.33 4.15 -14.39
C ALA A 93 -1.00 3.84 -12.91
N ILE A 94 -1.44 2.67 -12.41
CA ILE A 94 -1.06 2.19 -11.07
C ILE A 94 0.45 2.03 -10.99
N LEU A 95 1.07 1.30 -11.91
CA LEU A 95 2.51 1.02 -11.91
C LEU A 95 3.35 2.31 -11.98
N LYS A 96 2.97 3.26 -12.84
CA LYS A 96 3.62 4.58 -12.95
C LYS A 96 3.59 5.36 -11.65
N ARG A 97 2.48 5.36 -10.90
CA ARG A 97 2.38 6.06 -9.60
C ARG A 97 3.43 5.56 -8.60
N TYR A 98 3.77 4.28 -8.66
CA TYR A 98 4.75 3.64 -7.77
C TYR A 98 6.14 3.50 -8.40
N ASN A 99 6.35 3.99 -9.62
CA ASN A 99 7.54 3.71 -10.44
C ASN A 99 7.91 2.22 -10.41
N ALA A 100 6.90 1.37 -10.57
CA ALA A 100 7.01 -0.07 -10.41
C ALA A 100 6.94 -0.80 -11.75
N THR A 101 7.53 -1.98 -11.82
CA THR A 101 7.30 -2.97 -12.88
C THR A 101 6.53 -4.15 -12.32
N LEU A 102 5.71 -4.77 -13.16
CA LEU A 102 4.89 -5.94 -12.83
C LEU A 102 5.24 -7.07 -13.78
N GLU A 103 5.50 -8.24 -13.21
CA GLU A 103 5.68 -9.48 -13.94
C GLU A 103 4.80 -10.55 -13.29
N ARG A 104 4.22 -11.41 -14.13
CA ARG A 104 3.44 -12.56 -13.69
C ARG A 104 4.20 -13.82 -14.03
N VAL A 105 4.51 -14.62 -13.02
CA VAL A 105 5.11 -15.94 -13.18
C VAL A 105 4.02 -16.99 -13.05
N THR A 106 4.01 -17.95 -13.96
CA THR A 106 3.06 -19.07 -13.96
C THR A 106 3.80 -20.37 -13.65
N PHE A 107 3.23 -21.23 -12.83
CA PHE A 107 3.81 -22.53 -12.52
C PHE A 107 3.08 -23.63 -13.27
N ALA A 108 3.82 -24.53 -13.92
CA ALA A 108 3.27 -25.70 -14.58
C ALA A 108 2.86 -26.78 -13.56
N SER A 109 3.48 -26.80 -12.38
CA SER A 109 3.27 -27.85 -11.37
C SER A 109 3.40 -27.34 -9.94
N ALA A 110 2.83 -28.10 -8.99
CA ALA A 110 2.98 -27.80 -7.57
C ALA A 110 4.44 -27.92 -7.08
N THR A 111 5.26 -28.75 -7.73
CA THR A 111 6.68 -28.88 -7.40
C THR A 111 7.46 -27.62 -7.79
N GLU A 112 7.21 -27.06 -8.96
CA GLU A 112 7.76 -25.76 -9.38
C GLU A 112 7.32 -24.62 -8.45
N ALA A 113 6.06 -24.64 -8.02
CA ALA A 113 5.56 -23.66 -7.07
C ALA A 113 6.29 -23.74 -5.71
N ARG A 114 6.65 -24.95 -5.25
CA ARG A 114 7.42 -25.20 -4.02
C ARG A 114 8.88 -24.78 -4.13
N THR A 115 9.50 -24.89 -5.31
CA THR A 115 10.87 -24.38 -5.50
C THR A 115 10.92 -22.86 -5.52
N PHE A 116 9.87 -22.21 -6.05
CA PHE A 116 9.76 -20.75 -6.05
C PHE A 116 9.45 -20.19 -4.66
N PHE A 117 8.52 -20.83 -3.93
CA PHE A 117 8.18 -20.50 -2.55
C PHE A 117 8.56 -21.67 -1.62
N PRO A 118 9.84 -21.83 -1.24
CA PRO A 118 10.24 -22.86 -0.28
C PRO A 118 9.55 -22.60 1.06
N THR A 119 8.55 -23.41 1.39
CA THR A 119 7.86 -23.37 2.68
C THR A 119 8.78 -24.01 3.72
N LYS A 120 9.07 -23.31 4.83
CA LYS A 120 9.96 -23.83 5.88
C LYS A 120 9.32 -24.91 6.76
N THR A 121 8.04 -25.22 6.59
CA THR A 121 7.27 -26.10 7.47
C THR A 121 6.75 -27.34 6.74
N SER A 122 7.27 -28.49 7.15
CA SER A 122 6.91 -29.86 6.72
C SER A 122 5.59 -30.37 7.35
N SER A 123 4.63 -29.48 7.63
CA SER A 123 3.34 -29.88 8.23
C SER A 123 2.25 -29.85 7.17
N LEU A 124 1.72 -31.03 6.85
CA LEU A 124 0.55 -31.24 6.02
C LEU A 124 -0.64 -30.40 6.53
N LYS A 125 -0.81 -29.20 5.97
CA LYS A 125 -2.08 -28.53 5.71
C LYS A 125 -1.79 -27.32 4.82
N SER A 126 -2.60 -27.19 3.78
CA SER A 126 -2.53 -26.20 2.70
C SER A 126 -2.57 -24.76 3.24
N GLU A 127 -1.43 -24.21 3.64
CA GLU A 127 -1.30 -22.78 3.91
C GLU A 127 -0.55 -22.16 2.73
N ALA A 128 -1.23 -21.29 1.98
CA ALA A 128 -0.64 -20.59 0.85
C ALA A 128 0.62 -19.82 1.30
N PRO A 129 1.73 -19.87 0.54
CA PRO A 129 2.97 -19.24 0.95
C PRO A 129 2.80 -17.74 1.18
N GLY A 130 3.39 -17.21 2.26
CA GLY A 130 3.30 -15.78 2.55
C GLY A 130 3.98 -14.88 1.51
N THR A 131 3.57 -13.60 1.50
CA THR A 131 4.23 -12.54 0.70
C THR A 131 5.68 -12.35 1.13
N ARG A 132 6.59 -12.20 0.16
CA ARG A 132 8.03 -12.00 0.40
C ARG A 132 8.49 -10.65 -0.14
N ILE A 133 9.43 -10.04 0.56
CA ILE A 133 10.14 -8.84 0.13
C ILE A 133 11.62 -9.15 0.14
N LYS A 134 12.32 -8.77 -0.91
CA LYS A 134 13.77 -8.83 -0.98
C LYS A 134 14.31 -7.51 -1.52
N LEU A 135 15.30 -6.93 -0.85
CA LEU A 135 16.09 -5.86 -1.43
C LEU A 135 17.14 -6.47 -2.36
N THR A 136 17.14 -6.04 -3.62
CA THR A 136 18.12 -6.45 -4.62
C THR A 136 19.38 -5.57 -4.52
N PRO A 137 20.53 -6.03 -5.04
CA PRO A 137 21.76 -5.24 -5.09
C PRO A 137 21.62 -3.91 -5.85
N GLN A 138 20.68 -3.81 -6.80
CA GLN A 138 20.42 -2.63 -7.62
C GLN A 138 19.57 -1.57 -6.92
N ALA A 139 19.49 -1.60 -5.59
CA ALA A 139 18.64 -0.72 -4.79
C ALA A 139 17.15 -0.77 -5.18
N THR A 140 16.66 -1.93 -5.65
CA THR A 140 15.23 -2.15 -5.90
C THR A 140 14.65 -3.14 -4.91
N PHE A 141 13.44 -2.88 -4.44
CA PHE A 141 12.67 -3.87 -3.70
C PHE A 141 11.93 -4.77 -4.67
N GLN A 142 12.08 -6.07 -4.50
CA GLN A 142 11.32 -7.09 -5.18
C GLN A 142 10.28 -7.65 -4.22
N TYR A 143 9.02 -7.36 -4.52
CA TYR A 143 7.83 -7.90 -3.86
C TYR A 143 7.38 -9.15 -4.61
N GLN A 144 7.08 -10.21 -3.86
CA GLN A 144 6.58 -11.47 -4.40
C GLN A 144 5.32 -11.88 -3.65
N ARG A 145 4.22 -12.12 -4.38
CA ARG A 145 2.97 -12.59 -3.81
C ARG A 145 2.45 -13.78 -4.61
N PRO A 146 2.05 -14.88 -3.96
CA PRO A 146 1.45 -15.99 -4.68
C PRO A 146 0.14 -15.61 -5.35
N ILE A 147 -0.12 -16.24 -6.48
CA ILE A 147 -1.42 -16.27 -7.16
C ILE A 147 -2.03 -17.62 -6.83
N VAL A 148 -3.06 -17.59 -6.00
CA VAL A 148 -3.84 -18.77 -5.63
C VAL A 148 -5.19 -18.74 -6.33
N ILE A 149 -5.70 -19.92 -6.66
CA ILE A 149 -7.06 -20.08 -7.17
C ILE A 149 -8.04 -19.74 -6.05
N ARG A 150 -8.95 -18.82 -6.33
CA ARG A 150 -9.98 -18.39 -5.37
C ARG A 150 -11.36 -18.64 -5.93
N ARG A 151 -12.30 -19.01 -5.05
CA ARG A 151 -13.72 -18.98 -5.38
C ARG A 151 -14.18 -17.54 -5.57
N ARG A 152 -14.86 -17.29 -6.69
CA ARG A 152 -15.63 -16.07 -6.90
C ARG A 152 -17.11 -16.41 -6.75
N ASN A 153 -17.73 -15.84 -5.72
CA ASN A 153 -19.19 -15.82 -5.63
C ASN A 153 -19.69 -14.69 -6.54
N CYS A 154 -20.19 -15.04 -7.71
CA CYS A 154 -20.89 -14.09 -8.56
C CYS A 154 -22.36 -14.08 -8.13
N ALA A 155 -22.93 -12.89 -7.86
CA ALA A 155 -24.34 -12.76 -7.47
C ALA A 155 -25.31 -13.33 -8.52
N SER A 156 -24.83 -13.51 -9.76
CA SER A 156 -25.62 -13.92 -10.92
C SER A 156 -25.25 -15.31 -11.46
N CYS A 157 -24.34 -16.05 -10.82
CA CYS A 157 -23.96 -17.39 -11.28
C CYS A 157 -24.62 -18.45 -10.40
N ASP A 158 -25.31 -19.40 -11.04
CA ASP A 158 -25.93 -20.55 -10.37
C ASP A 158 -24.89 -21.45 -9.68
N GLU A 159 -23.65 -21.46 -10.19
CA GLU A 159 -22.51 -22.16 -9.59
C GLU A 159 -21.30 -21.21 -9.37
N PRO A 160 -20.57 -21.34 -8.25
CA PRO A 160 -19.39 -20.53 -7.98
C PRO A 160 -18.25 -20.89 -8.95
N SER A 161 -17.77 -19.90 -9.72
CA SER A 161 -16.61 -20.09 -10.60
C SER A 161 -15.30 -19.91 -9.83
N LEU A 162 -14.28 -20.71 -10.17
CA LEU A 162 -12.90 -20.49 -9.76
C LEU A 162 -12.22 -19.50 -10.71
N LEU A 163 -11.36 -18.65 -10.17
CA LEU A 163 -10.65 -17.63 -10.93
C LEU A 163 -9.16 -17.93 -10.98
N ASP A 164 -8.63 -18.14 -12.19
CA ASP A 164 -7.19 -18.32 -12.44
C ASP A 164 -6.61 -17.07 -13.13
N PHE A 165 -5.92 -16.23 -12.36
CA PHE A 165 -5.22 -15.06 -12.90
C PHE A 165 -3.98 -15.41 -13.73
N THR A 166 -3.58 -16.68 -13.76
CA THR A 166 -2.44 -17.20 -14.53
C THR A 166 -2.83 -17.79 -15.89
N ALA A 167 -4.13 -17.92 -16.16
CA ALA A 167 -4.63 -18.43 -17.43
C ALA A 167 -4.02 -17.65 -18.60
N GLN A 168 -3.64 -18.38 -19.66
CA GLN A 168 -3.09 -17.82 -20.91
C GLN A 168 -4.18 -17.51 -21.94
N GLU A 169 -5.37 -18.05 -21.74
CA GLU A 169 -6.53 -17.88 -22.62
C GLU A 169 -7.71 -17.36 -21.80
N LEU A 170 -8.61 -16.61 -22.46
CA LEU A 170 -9.70 -15.89 -21.79
C LEU A 170 -10.78 -16.82 -21.23
N ASP A 171 -11.06 -17.91 -21.93
CA ASP A 171 -11.99 -18.97 -21.55
C ASP A 171 -11.53 -19.74 -20.31
N LYS A 172 -10.21 -19.95 -20.17
CA LYS A 172 -9.59 -20.64 -19.03
C LYS A 172 -9.44 -19.77 -17.78
N LEU A 173 -9.72 -18.48 -17.89
CA LEU A 173 -9.63 -17.57 -16.75
C LEU A 173 -10.76 -17.80 -15.75
N ARG A 174 -11.97 -18.12 -16.24
CA ARG A 174 -13.10 -18.55 -15.41
C ARG A 174 -13.20 -20.05 -15.49
N VAL A 175 -12.68 -20.72 -14.47
CA VAL A 175 -12.73 -22.17 -14.41
C VAL A 175 -14.02 -22.53 -13.67
N PHE A 176 -15.02 -22.96 -14.41
CA PHE A 176 -16.19 -23.57 -13.81
C PHE A 176 -15.72 -24.86 -13.11
N SER A 177 -16.08 -25.04 -11.84
CA SER A 177 -15.85 -26.34 -11.19
C SER A 177 -16.84 -27.34 -11.82
N ALA A 178 -16.55 -27.79 -13.04
CA ALA A 178 -17.29 -28.87 -13.67
C ALA A 178 -17.06 -30.11 -12.82
N GLN A 179 -18.04 -30.40 -11.96
CA GLN A 179 -18.36 -31.66 -11.30
C GLN A 179 -17.44 -32.84 -11.70
N GLY A 180 -16.20 -32.84 -11.21
CA GLY A 180 -15.28 -33.98 -11.34
C GLY A 180 -14.57 -34.17 -12.68
N GLN A 181 -14.19 -33.13 -13.44
CA GLN A 181 -13.12 -33.33 -14.43
C GLN A 181 -11.77 -33.60 -13.73
N PRO A 182 -11.00 -34.63 -14.14
CA PRO A 182 -9.75 -35.04 -13.48
C PRO A 182 -8.62 -34.01 -13.60
N ASP A 183 -8.77 -32.99 -14.46
CA ASP A 183 -7.81 -31.91 -14.71
C ASP A 183 -8.23 -30.56 -14.09
N GLY A 184 -9.25 -30.55 -13.21
CA GLY A 184 -9.76 -29.33 -12.58
C GLY A 184 -8.83 -28.72 -11.54
N TYR A 185 -8.85 -27.39 -11.41
CA TYR A 185 -8.13 -26.70 -10.32
C TYR A 185 -8.87 -26.80 -8.99
N GLU A 186 -8.11 -26.87 -7.90
CA GLU A 186 -8.63 -26.81 -6.53
C GLU A 186 -8.59 -25.39 -5.97
N GLU A 187 -9.50 -25.08 -5.05
CA GLU A 187 -9.43 -23.82 -4.27
C GLU A 187 -8.13 -23.77 -3.45
N GLU A 188 -7.54 -22.58 -3.30
CA GLU A 188 -6.24 -22.34 -2.66
C GLU A 188 -5.04 -22.99 -3.39
N GLN A 189 -5.24 -23.58 -4.57
CA GLN A 189 -4.13 -24.10 -5.37
C GLN A 189 -3.23 -22.95 -5.85
N LEU A 190 -1.93 -23.08 -5.58
CA LEU A 190 -0.91 -22.14 -6.04
C LEU A 190 -0.60 -22.33 -7.53
N ARG A 191 -0.84 -21.29 -8.33
CA ARG A 191 -0.69 -21.33 -9.80
C ARG A 191 0.37 -20.38 -10.33
N GLY A 192 0.76 -19.38 -9.57
CA GLY A 192 1.75 -18.42 -10.00
C GLY A 192 2.21 -17.47 -8.91
N ALA A 193 2.89 -16.42 -9.34
CA ALA A 193 3.33 -15.33 -8.49
C ALA A 193 3.24 -13.98 -9.22
N TRP A 194 2.82 -12.95 -8.48
CA TRP A 194 3.07 -11.58 -8.85
C TRP A 194 4.48 -11.19 -8.39
N LEU A 195 5.30 -10.72 -9.33
CA LEU A 195 6.59 -10.11 -9.06
C LEU A 195 6.47 -8.62 -9.35
N ILE A 196 6.71 -7.80 -8.33
CA ILE A 196 6.67 -6.36 -8.46
C ILE A 196 8.02 -5.81 -8.04
N SER A 197 8.65 -5.03 -8.90
CA SER A 197 9.90 -4.35 -8.58
C SER A 197 9.68 -2.84 -8.52
N PHE A 198 10.17 -2.19 -7.47
CA PHE A 198 10.15 -0.73 -7.39
C PHE A 198 11.44 -0.20 -6.72
N PRO A 199 11.89 1.01 -7.10
CA PRO A 199 13.12 1.60 -6.59
C PRO A 199 13.01 1.97 -5.10
N LYS A 200 14.11 1.79 -4.37
CA LYS A 200 14.21 2.12 -2.94
C LYS A 200 13.89 3.60 -2.69
N GLU A 201 14.30 4.48 -3.60
CA GLU A 201 14.06 5.92 -3.53
C GLU A 201 12.56 6.22 -3.44
N LYS A 202 11.73 5.50 -4.20
CA LYS A 202 10.28 5.71 -4.20
C LYS A 202 9.64 5.27 -2.90
N ILE A 203 10.16 4.21 -2.27
CA ILE A 203 9.71 3.78 -0.94
C ILE A 203 10.08 4.80 0.12
N ILE A 204 11.29 5.34 0.08
CA ILE A 204 11.72 6.43 0.97
C ILE A 204 10.80 7.64 0.79
N GLU A 205 10.52 8.04 -0.45
CA GLU A 205 9.60 9.13 -0.78
C GLU A 205 8.20 8.89 -0.18
N GLN A 206 7.67 7.67 -0.23
CA GLN A 206 6.36 7.36 0.37
C GLN A 206 6.36 7.42 1.90
N ILE A 207 7.48 7.08 2.55
CA ILE A 207 7.64 7.21 4.00
C ILE A 207 7.70 8.70 4.39
N THR A 208 8.43 9.51 3.62
CA THR A 208 8.63 10.94 3.90
C THR A 208 7.45 11.80 3.48
N LEU A 209 6.74 11.52 2.38
CA LEU A 209 5.55 12.27 1.96
C LEU A 209 4.35 12.11 2.91
N LYS A 210 4.29 11.03 3.69
CA LYS A 210 3.34 10.92 4.82
C LYS A 210 3.54 12.05 5.84
N THR A 211 4.71 12.69 5.88
CA THR A 211 4.94 13.95 6.59
C THR A 211 4.71 15.13 5.63
N LYS A 212 3.50 15.73 5.65
CA LYS A 212 3.16 16.87 4.78
C LYS A 212 4.15 18.03 4.95
N PRO A 213 4.52 18.76 3.88
CA PRO A 213 5.37 19.95 3.99
C PRO A 213 4.70 21.01 4.89
N SER A 214 5.51 21.66 5.74
CA SER A 214 5.05 22.75 6.61
C SER A 214 4.51 23.93 5.78
N ARG A 215 3.47 24.60 6.28
CA ARG A 215 2.89 25.80 5.63
C ARG A 215 3.70 27.07 5.91
N ARG A 216 4.74 27.00 6.75
CA ARG A 216 5.48 28.17 7.26
C ARG A 216 6.29 28.94 6.21
N GLY A 217 6.30 28.51 4.93
CA GLY A 217 6.94 29.22 3.82
C GLY A 217 6.00 29.74 2.72
N LYS A 218 4.68 29.55 2.82
CA LYS A 218 3.72 29.95 1.77
C LYS A 218 3.18 31.38 1.89
N LEU A 219 3.83 32.25 2.66
CA LEU A 219 3.41 33.66 2.82
C LEU A 219 3.74 34.55 1.62
N PHE A 220 4.42 34.05 0.57
CA PHE A 220 4.72 34.81 -0.65
C PHE A 220 4.28 34.15 -1.97
N ALA A 221 3.45 33.11 -1.94
CA ALA A 221 2.85 32.56 -3.16
C ALA A 221 1.37 32.94 -3.22
N SER A 222 1.09 34.18 -3.62
CA SER A 222 -0.24 34.60 -4.05
C SER A 222 -0.55 33.95 -5.40
N ALA A 223 -1.35 32.90 -5.38
CA ALA A 223 -2.25 32.60 -6.47
C ALA A 223 -3.57 32.19 -5.82
N ALA A 224 -4.54 33.11 -5.88
CA ALA A 224 -5.90 32.86 -5.44
C ALA A 224 -6.55 31.89 -6.43
N ASP A 225 -6.85 30.67 -5.98
CA ASP A 225 -7.87 29.85 -6.65
C ASP A 225 -9.21 30.52 -6.38
N SER A 226 -9.64 31.36 -7.32
CA SER A 226 -11.00 31.87 -7.39
C SER A 226 -11.94 30.69 -7.65
N THR A 227 -12.66 30.29 -6.62
CA THR A 227 -13.84 29.44 -6.71
C THR A 227 -14.87 30.09 -7.64
N ALA A 228 -15.03 29.56 -8.85
CA ALA A 228 -16.20 29.84 -9.67
C ALA A 228 -17.45 29.29 -8.95
N LYS A 229 -18.35 30.19 -8.57
CA LYS A 229 -19.70 29.87 -8.07
C LYS A 229 -20.51 29.17 -9.17
N PRO A 230 -21.41 28.24 -8.84
CA PRO A 230 -22.41 27.76 -9.77
C PRO A 230 -23.48 28.85 -9.94
N THR A 231 -23.63 29.36 -11.16
CA THR A 231 -24.81 30.14 -11.57
C THR A 231 -25.97 29.16 -11.68
N LYS A 232 -27.03 29.44 -10.92
CA LYS A 232 -28.33 28.83 -11.04
C LYS A 232 -29.15 29.81 -11.89
N ASP A 233 -29.59 29.35 -13.07
CA ASP A 233 -30.81 29.75 -13.78
C ASP A 233 -31.09 28.70 -14.86
#